data_AF-A0A2C6E4A3-F1
#
_entry.id   AF-A0A2C6E4A3-F1
#
_cell.length_a   1.000
_cell.length_b   1.000
_cell.length_c   1.000
_cell.angle_alpha   90.00
_cell.angle_beta   90.00
_cell.angle_gamma   90.00
#
_symmetry.space_group_name_H-M   'P 1'
#
loop_
_entity.id
_entity.type
_entity.pdbx_description
1 polymer ?
#
loop_
_entity_poly.entity_id
_entity_poly.type
_entity_poly.pdbx_seq_one_letter_code
_entity_poly.pdbx_strand_id
1 'polypeptide(L)'
;MSLVKRALAKTKGEVPTSNESSAPATSKAQNRKSEHTEYAFFKAAIDSDLAQLKTFGDISDKADYKAKAIEKNDYIGYLNQYRLSGDNHPNLVLAWVFIWLVDLKRWSQAIELLPLLIEQKQPLPKQFNTKHWPTFLIDQLYDDANWYLQNSCTVDELASMAFTLQRVIYATRNQDWTGSEIAGGKLYAIATKIEATLHNNGNAIRFGKIAQQINEKAGVKTLVEKLVKKI
;
A
#
# COMPACT_ATOMS: atom_id res chain seq x y z
N MET A 1 58.63 -30.13 -61.50
CA MET A 1 58.63 -28.93 -62.36
C MET A 1 58.39 -27.71 -61.46
N SER A 2 59.43 -26.90 -61.30
CA SER A 2 59.45 -25.58 -60.67
C SER A 2 58.75 -24.55 -61.56
N LEU A 3 58.34 -23.40 -61.03
CA LEU A 3 58.80 -22.04 -61.40
C LEU A 3 57.95 -20.97 -60.65
N VAL A 4 58.54 -20.27 -59.65
CA VAL A 4 58.93 -18.82 -59.67
C VAL A 4 57.81 -17.89 -59.18
N LYS A 5 57.83 -17.40 -57.92
CA LYS A 5 58.60 -16.29 -57.27
C LYS A 5 58.21 -14.85 -57.69
N ARG A 6 57.73 -14.12 -56.66
CA ARG A 6 58.04 -12.72 -56.23
C ARG A 6 57.60 -11.52 -57.09
N ALA A 7 56.87 -10.59 -56.45
CA ALA A 7 57.36 -9.23 -56.18
C ALA A 7 56.61 -8.56 -55.01
N LEU A 8 57.35 -7.83 -54.17
CA LEU A 8 56.96 -7.04 -53.00
C LEU A 8 57.01 -5.55 -53.35
N ALA A 9 56.11 -4.73 -52.78
CA ALA A 9 56.35 -3.40 -52.17
C ALA A 9 54.99 -2.71 -51.86
N LYS A 10 54.54 -2.64 -50.60
CA LYS A 10 54.74 -1.56 -49.58
C LYS A 10 54.04 -0.21 -49.88
N THR A 11 52.96 0.05 -49.12
CA THR A 11 52.58 1.33 -48.44
C THR A 11 51.29 1.06 -47.63
N LYS A 12 51.37 0.87 -46.30
CA LYS A 12 51.11 1.84 -45.21
C LYS A 12 49.69 2.46 -45.22
N GLY A 13 48.89 2.13 -44.19
CA GLY A 13 47.62 2.78 -43.85
C GLY A 13 46.81 1.97 -42.84
N GLU A 14 46.82 2.41 -41.58
CA GLU A 14 46.09 1.90 -40.41
C GLU A 14 44.61 1.54 -40.63
N VAL A 15 44.17 0.44 -40.00
CA VAL A 15 42.78 0.25 -39.58
C VAL A 15 42.80 -0.16 -38.09
N PRO A 16 42.16 0.61 -37.19
CA PRO A 16 42.22 0.33 -35.76
C PRO A 16 41.25 -0.79 -35.35
N THR A 17 41.78 -1.64 -34.49
CA THR A 17 41.11 -2.62 -33.62
C THR A 17 39.94 -1.98 -32.86
N SER A 18 38.72 -2.49 -33.06
CA SER A 18 37.58 -2.23 -32.19
C SER A 18 37.63 -3.18 -30.99
N ASN A 19 37.88 -2.59 -29.82
CA ASN A 19 37.80 -3.19 -28.50
C ASN A 19 36.44 -3.84 -28.23
N GLU A 20 36.49 -5.01 -27.60
CA GLU A 20 35.36 -5.61 -26.89
C GLU A 20 34.81 -4.62 -25.85
N SER A 21 33.51 -4.35 -25.96
CA SER A 21 32.73 -3.51 -25.07
C SER A 21 32.52 -4.22 -23.72
N SER A 22 33.23 -3.73 -22.70
CA SER A 22 32.93 -4.00 -21.30
C SER A 22 31.93 -2.96 -20.76
N ALA A 23 30.64 -3.29 -20.66
CA ALA A 23 29.71 -2.67 -19.70
C ALA A 23 28.45 -3.53 -19.50
N PRO A 24 28.10 -3.86 -18.23
CA PRO A 24 26.93 -3.19 -17.62
C PRO A 24 27.07 -2.92 -16.10
N ALA A 25 28.25 -2.59 -15.59
CA ALA A 25 28.45 -2.33 -14.16
C ALA A 25 28.15 -0.87 -13.72
N THR A 26 28.31 0.10 -14.62
CA THR A 26 28.30 1.54 -14.29
C THR A 26 26.89 2.12 -14.08
N SER A 27 25.89 1.71 -14.89
CA SER A 27 24.51 2.22 -14.79
C SER A 27 23.82 1.79 -13.49
N LYS A 28 23.97 0.52 -13.08
CA LYS A 28 23.43 0.02 -11.81
C LYS A 28 24.06 0.64 -10.57
N ALA A 29 25.32 1.09 -10.65
CA ALA A 29 26.00 1.74 -9.53
C ALA A 29 25.62 3.23 -9.40
N GLN A 30 25.35 3.89 -10.52
CA GLN A 30 24.86 5.28 -10.54
C GLN A 30 23.40 5.36 -10.07
N ASN A 31 22.52 4.47 -10.53
CA ASN A 31 21.12 4.40 -10.07
C ASN A 31 21.02 4.17 -8.55
N ARG A 32 21.78 3.22 -8.01
CA ARG A 32 21.78 2.94 -6.56
C ARG A 32 22.23 4.14 -5.72
N LYS A 33 23.15 4.96 -6.23
CA LYS A 33 23.59 6.18 -5.52
C LYS A 33 22.53 7.29 -5.57
N SER A 34 21.84 7.47 -6.69
CA SER A 34 20.74 8.43 -6.78
C SER A 34 19.54 8.01 -5.92
N GLU A 35 19.17 6.73 -5.93
CA GLU A 35 18.08 6.16 -5.12
C GLU A 35 18.34 6.33 -3.61
N HIS A 36 19.57 6.08 -3.15
CA HIS A 36 19.94 6.33 -1.75
C HIS A 36 19.91 7.80 -1.37
N THR A 37 20.24 8.69 -2.30
CA THR A 37 20.23 10.14 -2.08
C THR A 37 18.78 10.66 -2.03
N GLU A 38 17.92 10.13 -2.89
CA GLU A 38 16.50 10.46 -2.94
C GLU A 38 15.76 9.99 -1.68
N TYR A 39 15.94 8.74 -1.26
CA TYR A 39 15.36 8.27 0.00
C TYR A 39 15.81 9.13 1.19
N ALA A 40 17.10 9.50 1.27
CA ALA A 40 17.60 10.36 2.35
C ALA A 40 16.91 11.74 2.37
N PHE A 41 16.65 12.33 1.20
CA PHE A 41 15.90 13.58 1.07
C PHE A 41 14.47 13.44 1.59
N PHE A 42 13.70 12.46 1.10
CA PHE A 42 12.31 12.26 1.53
C PHE A 42 12.20 11.84 2.99
N LYS A 43 13.18 11.09 3.51
CA LYS A 43 13.26 10.77 4.93
C LYS A 43 13.46 12.03 5.78
N ALA A 44 14.34 12.93 5.38
CA ALA A 44 14.54 14.19 6.09
C ALA A 44 13.27 15.07 6.05
N ALA A 45 12.58 15.10 4.91
CA ALA A 45 11.31 15.81 4.75
C ALA A 45 10.23 15.25 5.69
N ILE A 46 10.01 13.93 5.71
CA ILE A 46 8.96 13.33 6.56
C ILE A 46 9.30 13.48 8.05
N ASP A 47 10.59 13.41 8.43
CA ASP A 47 11.02 13.65 9.81
C ASP A 47 10.73 15.11 10.25
N SER A 48 10.94 16.09 9.35
CA SER A 48 10.61 17.49 9.58
C SER A 48 9.09 17.71 9.71
N ASP A 49 8.30 17.13 8.81
CA ASP A 49 6.83 17.25 8.86
C ASP A 49 6.26 16.61 10.12
N LEU A 50 6.81 15.47 10.56
CA LEU A 50 6.43 14.83 11.82
C LEU A 50 6.79 15.69 13.04
N ALA A 51 7.89 16.44 13.00
CA ALA A 51 8.24 17.40 14.05
C ALA A 51 7.24 18.57 14.07
N GLN A 52 6.88 19.10 12.90
CA GLN A 52 5.88 20.16 12.77
C GLN A 52 4.49 19.69 13.23
N LEU A 53 4.11 18.44 12.94
CA LEU A 53 2.83 17.88 13.38
C LEU A 53 2.66 17.89 14.90
N LYS A 54 3.75 17.82 15.67
CA LYS A 54 3.72 17.87 17.13
C LYS A 54 3.41 19.27 17.68
N THR A 55 3.56 20.33 16.87
CA THR A 55 3.30 21.70 17.31
C THR A 55 1.81 22.04 17.28
N PHE A 56 1.00 21.29 16.53
CA PHE A 56 -0.45 21.50 16.47
C PHE A 56 -1.14 20.84 17.67
N GLY A 57 -2.04 21.58 18.32
CA GLY A 57 -2.91 21.05 19.37
C GLY A 57 -4.17 20.39 18.81
N ASP A 58 -4.74 20.99 17.77
CA ASP A 58 -6.02 20.59 17.18
C ASP A 58 -5.87 19.45 16.15
N ILE A 59 -6.87 18.56 16.09
CA ILE A 59 -6.88 17.41 15.18
C ILE A 59 -7.15 17.85 13.73
N SER A 60 -8.02 18.84 13.52
CA SER A 60 -8.32 19.41 12.21
C SER A 60 -7.09 20.09 11.62
N ASP A 61 -6.36 20.87 12.42
CA ASP A 61 -5.11 21.51 11.97
C ASP A 61 -4.07 20.48 11.52
N LYS A 62 -3.97 19.35 12.26
CA LYS A 62 -3.10 18.23 11.87
C LYS A 62 -3.53 17.59 10.56
N ALA A 63 -4.84 17.42 10.34
CA ALA A 63 -5.37 16.85 9.10
C ALA A 63 -5.04 17.78 7.92
N ASP A 64 -5.31 19.08 8.04
CA ASP A 64 -5.01 20.07 7.01
C ASP A 64 -3.51 20.10 6.68
N TYR A 65 -2.66 20.02 7.70
CA TYR A 65 -1.22 19.98 7.50
C TYR A 65 -0.78 18.71 6.77
N LYS A 66 -1.25 17.52 7.18
CA LYS A 66 -0.92 16.25 6.49
C LYS A 66 -1.30 16.29 5.02
N ALA A 67 -2.50 16.78 4.70
CA ALA A 67 -2.97 16.90 3.32
C ALA A 67 -2.05 17.79 2.48
N LYS A 68 -1.72 18.99 3.00
CA LYS A 68 -0.80 19.92 2.33
C LYS A 68 0.61 19.38 2.21
N ALA A 69 1.12 18.68 3.23
CA ALA A 69 2.47 18.12 3.22
C ALA A 69 2.63 17.01 2.17
N ILE A 70 1.61 16.13 2.02
CA ILE A 70 1.60 15.09 0.98
C ILE A 70 1.78 15.67 -0.42
N GLU A 71 1.08 16.77 -0.70
CA GLU A 71 1.11 17.43 -2.01
C GLU A 71 2.38 18.27 -2.19
N LYS A 72 2.75 19.07 -1.19
CA LYS A 72 3.92 19.95 -1.23
C LYS A 72 5.22 19.19 -1.45
N ASN A 73 5.39 18.07 -0.77
CA ASN A 73 6.61 17.28 -0.82
C ASN A 73 6.56 16.19 -1.90
N ASP A 74 5.47 16.03 -2.65
CA ASP A 74 5.26 14.97 -3.63
C ASP A 74 5.60 13.56 -3.12
N TYR A 75 5.11 13.22 -1.93
CA TYR A 75 5.37 11.91 -1.34
C TYR A 75 4.80 10.77 -2.20
N ILE A 76 3.65 11.00 -2.86
CA ILE A 76 3.04 9.98 -3.72
C ILE A 76 3.87 9.74 -4.99
N GLY A 77 4.42 10.79 -5.60
CA GLY A 77 5.34 10.66 -6.74
C GLY A 77 6.56 9.81 -6.39
N TYR A 78 7.20 10.12 -5.27
CA TYR A 78 8.32 9.34 -4.73
C TYR A 78 7.96 7.86 -4.49
N LEU A 79 6.83 7.60 -3.80
CA LEU A 79 6.43 6.22 -3.51
C LEU A 79 6.09 5.42 -4.77
N ASN A 80 5.59 6.08 -5.81
CA ASN A 80 5.40 5.44 -7.11
C ASN A 80 6.74 5.06 -7.75
N GLN A 81 7.75 5.93 -7.70
CA GLN A 81 9.08 5.61 -8.21
C GLN A 81 9.72 4.47 -7.41
N TYR A 82 9.65 4.52 -6.08
CA TYR A 82 10.11 3.44 -5.20
C TYR A 82 9.44 2.09 -5.52
N ARG A 83 8.13 2.10 -5.77
CA ARG A 83 7.41 0.89 -6.19
C ARG A 83 7.90 0.37 -7.54
N LEU A 84 8.12 1.26 -8.50
CA LEU A 84 8.54 0.90 -9.86
C LEU A 84 10.02 0.49 -9.96
N SER A 85 10.88 0.96 -9.05
CA SER A 85 12.29 0.53 -9.00
C SER A 85 12.42 -0.93 -8.54
N GLY A 86 11.42 -1.46 -7.83
CA GLY A 86 11.46 -2.79 -7.23
C GLY A 86 12.30 -2.85 -5.95
N ASP A 87 12.66 -1.70 -5.38
CA ASP A 87 13.40 -1.63 -4.14
C ASP A 87 12.61 -2.20 -2.97
N ASN A 88 13.30 -2.89 -2.07
CA ASN A 88 12.71 -3.53 -0.90
C ASN A 88 13.59 -3.29 0.34
N HIS A 89 13.68 -2.02 0.73
CA HIS A 89 14.28 -1.62 2.01
C HIS A 89 13.19 -1.07 2.94
N PRO A 90 13.37 -1.10 4.28
CA PRO A 90 12.49 -0.40 5.20
C PRO A 90 12.35 1.07 4.79
N ASN A 91 11.13 1.50 4.49
CA ASN A 91 10.86 2.83 3.97
C ASN A 91 9.94 3.61 4.93
N LEU A 92 10.54 4.52 5.69
CA LEU A 92 9.83 5.31 6.70
C LEU A 92 8.79 6.24 6.07
N VAL A 93 9.05 6.73 4.85
CA VAL A 93 8.15 7.62 4.10
C VAL A 93 6.90 6.84 3.72
N LEU A 94 7.05 5.62 3.18
CA LEU A 94 5.92 4.74 2.85
C LEU A 94 5.03 4.49 4.07
N ALA A 95 5.64 4.15 5.22
CA ALA A 95 4.91 3.88 6.45
C ALA A 95 4.07 5.09 6.92
N TRP A 96 4.67 6.28 6.99
CA TRP A 96 3.97 7.48 7.48
C TRP A 96 2.96 8.04 6.50
N VAL A 97 3.26 8.03 5.20
CA VAL A 97 2.31 8.46 4.18
C VAL A 97 1.09 7.56 4.19
N PHE A 98 1.26 6.24 4.31
CA PHE A 98 0.14 5.33 4.46
C PHE A 98 -0.72 5.67 5.69
N ILE A 99 -0.09 5.89 6.85
CA ILE A 99 -0.80 6.30 8.08
C ILE A 99 -1.58 7.59 7.86
N TRP A 100 -0.98 8.60 7.22
CA TRP A 100 -1.64 9.87 6.96
C TRP A 100 -2.79 9.73 5.98
N LEU A 101 -2.67 8.89 4.95
CA LEU A 101 -3.79 8.61 4.04
C LEU A 101 -4.97 7.98 4.78
N VAL A 102 -4.70 7.09 5.74
CA VAL A 102 -5.71 6.49 6.62
C VAL A 102 -6.34 7.55 7.53
N ASP A 103 -5.52 8.36 8.21
CA ASP A 103 -6.00 9.43 9.10
C ASP A 103 -6.89 10.45 8.35
N LEU A 104 -6.55 10.72 7.09
CA LEU A 104 -7.29 11.63 6.20
C LEU A 104 -8.49 10.95 5.51
N LYS A 105 -8.77 9.67 5.80
CA LYS A 105 -9.79 8.86 5.13
C LYS A 105 -9.65 8.83 3.59
N ARG A 106 -8.43 9.02 3.08
CA ARG A 106 -8.07 8.89 1.65
C ARG A 106 -7.93 7.41 1.29
N TRP A 107 -9.01 6.64 1.53
CA TRP A 107 -9.02 5.17 1.50
C TRP A 107 -8.51 4.59 0.19
N SER A 108 -8.88 5.18 -0.96
CA SER A 108 -8.43 4.69 -2.26
C SER A 108 -6.91 4.61 -2.38
N GLN A 109 -6.22 5.68 -1.98
CA GLN A 109 -4.77 5.78 -2.07
C GLN A 109 -4.10 4.88 -1.02
N ALA A 110 -4.65 4.79 0.20
CA ALA A 110 -4.14 3.88 1.21
C ALA A 110 -4.21 2.42 0.72
N ILE A 111 -5.34 2.00 0.15
CA ILE A 111 -5.54 0.64 -0.36
C ILE A 111 -4.58 0.30 -1.50
N GLU A 112 -4.21 1.27 -2.34
CA GLU A 112 -3.22 1.07 -3.41
C GLU A 112 -1.81 0.79 -2.88
N LEU A 113 -1.46 1.34 -1.73
CA LEU A 113 -0.16 1.14 -1.08
C LEU A 113 -0.13 -0.10 -0.17
N LEU A 114 -1.28 -0.60 0.28
CA LEU A 114 -1.38 -1.73 1.21
C LEU A 114 -0.65 -2.99 0.73
N PRO A 115 -0.79 -3.45 -0.54
CA PRO A 115 -0.08 -4.64 -1.01
C PRO A 115 1.44 -4.52 -0.89
N LEU A 116 1.99 -3.33 -1.20
CA LEU A 116 3.42 -3.06 -1.11
C LEU A 116 3.93 -3.21 0.33
N LEU A 117 3.20 -2.65 1.29
CA LEU A 117 3.51 -2.76 2.72
C LEU A 117 3.51 -4.22 3.21
N ILE A 118 2.54 -5.02 2.76
CA ILE A 118 2.41 -6.44 3.12
C ILE A 118 3.55 -7.25 2.50
N GLU A 119 3.74 -7.13 1.19
CA GLU A 119 4.73 -7.90 0.42
C GLU A 119 6.15 -7.66 0.93
N GLN A 120 6.49 -6.41 1.20
CA GLN A 120 7.81 -6.01 1.68
C GLN A 120 7.97 -6.16 3.20
N LYS A 121 6.92 -6.57 3.92
CA LYS A 121 6.93 -6.69 5.39
C LYS A 121 7.43 -5.41 6.07
N GLN A 122 6.98 -4.26 5.57
CA GLN A 122 7.39 -2.96 6.08
C GLN A 122 7.05 -2.85 7.58
N PRO A 123 7.93 -2.29 8.42
CA PRO A 123 7.64 -2.17 9.85
C PRO A 123 6.69 -1.00 10.12
N LEU A 124 5.70 -1.20 11.00
CA LEU A 124 4.97 -0.05 11.57
C LEU A 124 5.91 0.80 12.45
N PRO A 125 5.70 2.12 12.52
CA PRO A 125 6.44 2.98 13.45
C PRO A 125 6.29 2.50 14.91
N LYS A 126 7.34 2.69 15.71
CA LYS A 126 7.46 2.13 17.07
C LYS A 126 6.36 2.60 18.04
N GLN A 127 5.70 3.71 17.74
CA GLN A 127 4.60 4.27 18.52
C GLN A 127 3.31 3.44 18.44
N PHE A 128 3.19 2.56 17.43
CA PHE A 128 2.03 1.70 17.26
C PHE A 128 2.25 0.34 17.93
N ASN A 129 1.26 -0.08 18.72
CA ASN A 129 1.24 -1.40 19.35
C ASN A 129 1.00 -2.51 18.32
N THR A 130 0.16 -2.23 17.31
CA THR A 130 -0.10 -3.12 16.18
C THR A 130 1.17 -3.36 15.36
N LYS A 131 1.37 -4.61 14.92
CA LYS A 131 2.53 -5.03 14.10
C LYS A 131 2.19 -5.40 12.67
N HIS A 132 0.90 -5.40 12.32
CA HIS A 132 0.40 -5.82 11.02
C HIS A 132 -0.37 -4.69 10.33
N TRP A 133 0.04 -4.32 9.12
CA TRP A 133 -0.62 -3.27 8.34
C TRP A 133 -2.10 -3.53 8.05
N PRO A 134 -2.53 -4.75 7.70
CA PRO A 134 -3.96 -5.04 7.54
C PRO A 134 -4.74 -4.74 8.81
N THR A 135 -4.24 -5.16 9.98
CA THR A 135 -4.89 -4.91 11.27
C THR A 135 -5.02 -3.41 11.54
N PHE A 136 -3.95 -2.64 11.34
CA PHE A 136 -3.99 -1.19 11.52
C PHE A 136 -5.06 -0.53 10.62
N LEU A 137 -5.08 -0.87 9.33
CA LEU A 137 -6.06 -0.32 8.40
C LEU A 137 -7.49 -0.71 8.79
N ILE A 138 -7.70 -1.98 9.14
CA ILE A 138 -9.02 -2.53 9.45
C ILE A 138 -9.58 -1.90 10.72
N ASP A 139 -8.78 -1.67 11.75
CA ASP A 139 -9.29 -1.03 12.98
C ASP A 139 -9.82 0.38 12.68
N GLN A 140 -9.10 1.18 11.90
CA GLN A 140 -9.54 2.53 11.52
C GLN A 140 -10.76 2.50 10.59
N LEU A 141 -10.75 1.61 9.60
CA LEU A 141 -11.86 1.46 8.66
C LEU A 141 -13.13 0.91 9.34
N TYR A 142 -12.97 0.04 10.33
CA TYR A 142 -14.07 -0.49 11.12
C TYR A 142 -14.78 0.64 11.88
N ASP A 143 -14.02 1.51 12.53
CA ASP A 143 -14.59 2.66 13.24
C ASP A 143 -15.29 3.63 12.29
N ASP A 144 -14.68 3.91 11.13
CA ASP A 144 -15.30 4.76 10.10
C ASP A 144 -16.60 4.14 9.57
N ALA A 145 -16.60 2.87 9.16
CA ALA A 145 -17.79 2.20 8.65
C ALA A 145 -18.90 2.05 9.70
N ASN A 146 -18.57 1.91 10.99
CA ASN A 146 -19.60 1.94 12.05
C ASN A 146 -20.25 3.32 12.19
N TRP A 147 -19.50 4.40 11.98
CA TRP A 147 -20.08 5.74 11.97
C TRP A 147 -21.18 5.85 10.91
N TYR A 148 -20.95 5.34 9.69
CA TYR A 148 -21.99 5.32 8.64
C TYR A 148 -23.22 4.47 9.00
N LEU A 149 -23.07 3.40 9.78
CA LEU A 149 -24.19 2.57 10.22
C LEU A 149 -25.01 3.20 11.36
N GLN A 150 -24.40 4.08 12.15
CA GLN A 150 -25.03 4.71 13.31
C GLN A 150 -25.67 6.06 13.00
N ASN A 151 -25.27 6.68 11.88
CA ASN A 151 -25.75 7.99 11.47
C ASN A 151 -26.68 7.87 10.25
N SER A 152 -27.50 8.89 10.03
CA SER A 152 -28.41 8.96 8.89
C SER A 152 -27.66 9.28 7.60
N CYS A 153 -26.92 8.30 7.08
CA CYS A 153 -26.21 8.40 5.81
C CYS A 153 -27.11 8.04 4.61
N THR A 154 -26.78 8.60 3.46
CA THR A 154 -27.42 8.27 2.19
C THR A 154 -27.02 6.88 1.70
N VAL A 155 -27.81 6.34 0.76
CA VAL A 155 -27.50 5.06 0.10
C VAL A 155 -26.17 5.15 -0.66
N ASP A 156 -25.87 6.28 -1.30
CA ASP A 156 -24.63 6.48 -2.06
C ASP A 156 -23.38 6.51 -1.16
N GLU A 157 -23.49 7.10 0.03
CA GLU A 157 -22.44 7.08 1.05
C GLU A 157 -22.16 5.66 1.56
N LEU A 158 -23.23 4.91 1.87
CA LEU A 158 -23.10 3.51 2.27
C LEU A 158 -22.53 2.63 1.15
N ALA A 159 -22.95 2.86 -0.10
CA ALA A 159 -22.42 2.15 -1.27
C ALA A 159 -20.93 2.44 -1.49
N SER A 160 -20.50 3.70 -1.28
CA SER A 160 -19.09 4.09 -1.35
C SER A 160 -18.25 3.41 -0.26
N MET A 161 -18.80 3.30 0.96
CA MET A 161 -18.16 2.54 2.05
C MET A 161 -18.11 1.04 1.74
N ALA A 162 -19.19 0.46 1.20
CA ALA A 162 -19.23 -0.94 0.78
C ALA A 162 -18.15 -1.24 -0.27
N PHE A 163 -18.00 -0.37 -1.28
CA PHE A 163 -16.97 -0.48 -2.29
C PHE A 163 -15.55 -0.42 -1.68
N THR A 164 -15.33 0.49 -0.73
CA THR A 164 -14.05 0.60 0.00
C THR A 164 -13.73 -0.69 0.76
N LEU A 165 -14.69 -1.25 1.50
CA LEU A 165 -14.54 -2.51 2.23
C LEU A 165 -14.23 -3.68 1.30
N GLN A 166 -14.93 -3.77 0.16
CA GLN A 166 -14.66 -4.81 -0.84
C GLN A 166 -13.24 -4.72 -1.40
N ARG A 167 -12.71 -3.51 -1.62
CA ARG A 167 -11.32 -3.31 -2.07
C ARG A 167 -10.31 -3.77 -1.01
N VAL A 168 -10.56 -3.51 0.27
CA VAL A 168 -9.70 -4.03 1.36
C VAL A 168 -9.78 -5.55 1.44
N ILE A 169 -10.98 -6.13 1.33
CA ILE A 169 -11.18 -7.59 1.27
C ILE A 169 -10.40 -8.19 0.10
N TYR A 170 -10.45 -7.56 -1.08
CA TYR A 170 -9.71 -8.02 -2.25
C TYR A 170 -8.19 -7.93 -2.05
N ALA A 171 -7.69 -6.84 -1.47
CA ALA A 171 -6.27 -6.63 -1.19
C ALA A 171 -5.73 -7.61 -0.12
N THR A 172 -6.59 -8.08 0.79
CA THR A 172 -6.24 -8.98 1.89
C THR A 172 -6.76 -10.41 1.71
N ARG A 173 -7.23 -10.78 0.51
CA ARG A 173 -7.90 -12.07 0.26
C ARG A 173 -7.04 -13.31 0.56
N ASN A 174 -5.72 -13.16 0.48
CA ASN A 174 -4.74 -14.22 0.75
C ASN A 174 -4.06 -14.07 2.10
N GLN A 175 -4.53 -13.14 2.95
CA GLN A 175 -3.96 -12.91 4.27
C GLN A 175 -4.22 -14.12 5.18
N ASP A 176 -3.16 -14.64 5.78
CA ASP A 176 -3.28 -15.54 6.92
C ASP A 176 -3.67 -14.72 8.15
N TRP A 177 -4.84 -15.05 8.73
CA TRP A 177 -5.39 -14.38 9.90
C TRP A 177 -4.97 -15.04 11.21
N THR A 178 -4.15 -16.09 11.19
CA THR A 178 -3.63 -16.74 12.40
C THR A 178 -2.94 -15.70 13.30
N GLY A 179 -3.40 -15.57 14.55
CA GLY A 179 -2.95 -14.56 15.52
C GLY A 179 -3.48 -13.14 15.30
N SER A 180 -4.36 -12.94 14.31
CA SER A 180 -5.04 -11.66 14.00
C SER A 180 -6.52 -11.86 13.63
N GLU A 181 -7.12 -12.93 14.14
CA GLU A 181 -8.49 -13.39 13.84
C GLU A 181 -9.53 -12.32 14.16
N ILE A 182 -9.28 -11.54 15.21
CA ILE A 182 -10.15 -10.43 15.60
C ILE A 182 -10.22 -9.39 14.47
N ALA A 183 -9.09 -9.05 13.85
CA ALA A 183 -9.04 -8.05 12.78
C ALA A 183 -9.74 -8.58 11.51
N GLY A 184 -9.40 -9.80 11.07
CA GLY A 184 -10.06 -10.41 9.91
C GLY A 184 -11.57 -10.54 10.13
N GLY A 185 -11.98 -11.02 11.30
CA GLY A 185 -13.39 -11.10 11.69
C GLY A 185 -14.10 -9.75 11.65
N LYS A 186 -13.48 -8.67 12.17
CA LYS A 186 -14.02 -7.30 12.13
C LYS A 186 -14.27 -6.82 10.69
N LEU A 187 -13.30 -7.00 9.79
CA LEU A 187 -13.41 -6.57 8.39
C LEU A 187 -14.63 -7.18 7.70
N TYR A 188 -14.77 -8.50 7.78
CA TYR A 188 -15.89 -9.19 7.14
C TYR A 188 -17.22 -8.94 7.88
N ALA A 189 -17.20 -8.76 9.20
CA ALA A 189 -18.39 -8.43 9.98
C ALA A 189 -18.96 -7.05 9.63
N ILE A 190 -18.12 -6.03 9.49
CA ILE A 190 -18.60 -4.68 9.15
C ILE A 190 -19.08 -4.61 7.70
N ALA A 191 -18.40 -5.29 6.76
CA ALA A 191 -18.87 -5.47 5.39
C ALA A 191 -20.24 -6.16 5.32
N THR A 192 -20.45 -7.18 6.16
CA THR A 192 -21.75 -7.86 6.28
C THR A 192 -22.88 -6.89 6.66
N LYS A 193 -22.63 -6.04 7.65
CA LYS A 193 -23.63 -5.08 8.15
C LYS A 193 -23.97 -4.03 7.10
N ILE A 194 -22.95 -3.45 6.45
CA ILE A 194 -23.14 -2.46 5.38
C ILE A 194 -23.93 -3.05 4.21
N GLU A 195 -23.54 -4.23 3.72
CA GLU A 195 -24.22 -4.89 2.60
C GLU A 195 -25.67 -5.27 2.95
N ALA A 196 -25.92 -5.67 4.21
CA ALA A 196 -27.27 -5.95 4.68
C ALA A 196 -28.15 -4.68 4.71
N THR A 197 -27.59 -3.54 5.12
CA THR A 197 -28.28 -2.23 5.07
C THR A 197 -28.60 -1.82 3.63
N LEU A 198 -27.71 -2.13 2.69
CA LEU A 198 -27.91 -1.92 1.25
C LEU A 198 -28.82 -2.98 0.59
N HIS A 199 -29.41 -3.89 1.38
CA HIS A 199 -30.23 -5.01 0.90
C HIS A 199 -29.52 -5.98 -0.06
N ASN A 200 -28.19 -5.96 -0.10
CA ASN A 200 -27.37 -6.91 -0.83
C ASN A 200 -27.15 -8.18 0.00
N ASN A 201 -28.24 -8.95 0.16
CA ASN A 201 -28.26 -10.12 1.04
C ASN A 201 -27.23 -11.20 0.63
N GLY A 202 -26.94 -11.33 -0.67
CA GLY A 202 -25.95 -12.27 -1.18
C GLY A 202 -24.54 -11.99 -0.65
N ASN A 203 -24.06 -10.75 -0.81
CA ASN A 203 -22.78 -10.34 -0.26
C ASN A 203 -22.77 -10.36 1.27
N ALA A 204 -23.84 -9.88 1.91
CA ALA A 204 -23.96 -9.89 3.37
C ALA A 204 -23.82 -11.32 3.94
N ILE A 205 -24.52 -12.30 3.39
CA ILE A 205 -24.41 -13.70 3.83
C ILE A 205 -23.01 -14.24 3.58
N ARG A 206 -22.43 -13.99 2.40
CA ARG A 206 -21.09 -14.45 2.05
C ARG A 206 -20.04 -13.92 3.01
N PHE A 207 -20.00 -12.61 3.22
CA PHE A 207 -19.06 -11.99 4.15
C PHE A 207 -19.30 -12.44 5.58
N GLY A 208 -20.57 -12.58 5.99
CA GLY A 208 -20.89 -12.96 7.36
C GLY A 208 -20.50 -14.39 7.70
N LYS A 209 -20.53 -15.30 6.72
CA LYS A 209 -19.99 -16.66 6.87
C LYS A 209 -18.47 -16.64 7.01
N ILE A 210 -17.77 -15.87 6.18
CA ILE A 210 -16.30 -15.73 6.26
C ILE A 210 -15.89 -15.11 7.61
N ALA A 211 -16.61 -14.08 8.07
CA ALA A 211 -16.37 -13.46 9.37
C ALA A 211 -16.41 -14.49 10.51
N GLN A 212 -17.43 -15.36 10.52
CA GLN A 212 -17.58 -16.43 11.52
C GLN A 212 -16.52 -17.52 11.41
N GLN A 213 -16.07 -17.83 10.19
CA GLN A 213 -14.98 -18.79 9.97
C GLN A 213 -13.64 -18.28 10.51
N ILE A 214 -13.35 -16.99 10.32
CA ILE A 214 -12.13 -16.37 10.84
C ILE A 214 -12.23 -16.19 12.35
N ASN A 215 -13.38 -15.71 12.84
CA ASN A 215 -13.62 -15.45 14.25
C ASN A 215 -15.09 -15.74 14.60
N GLU A 216 -15.34 -16.83 15.32
CA GLU A 216 -16.69 -17.22 15.75
C GLU A 216 -17.40 -16.11 16.55
N LYS A 217 -16.64 -15.23 17.20
CA LYS A 217 -17.14 -14.08 17.99
C LYS A 217 -17.21 -12.78 17.19
N ALA A 218 -17.21 -12.84 15.85
CA ALA A 218 -17.33 -11.65 14.99
C ALA A 218 -18.68 -10.91 15.09
N GLY A 219 -19.68 -11.48 15.78
CA GLY A 219 -20.90 -10.76 16.15
C GLY A 219 -21.96 -10.63 15.05
N VAL A 220 -21.90 -11.45 14.00
CA VAL A 220 -22.84 -11.40 12.86
C VAL A 220 -23.69 -12.66 12.67
N LYS A 221 -23.55 -13.66 13.55
CA LYS A 221 -24.26 -14.95 13.45
C LYS A 221 -25.77 -14.80 13.28
N THR A 222 -26.43 -14.13 14.21
CA THR A 222 -27.90 -13.93 14.19
C THR A 222 -28.35 -13.14 12.97
N LEU A 223 -27.56 -12.17 12.51
CA LEU A 223 -27.86 -11.41 11.28
C LEU A 223 -27.83 -12.34 10.06
N VAL A 224 -26.79 -13.15 9.91
CA VAL A 224 -26.66 -14.11 8.81
C VAL A 224 -27.80 -15.12 8.81
N GLU A 225 -28.16 -15.69 9.97
CA GLU A 225 -29.30 -16.62 10.09
C GLU A 225 -30.62 -15.99 9.64
N LYS A 226 -30.86 -14.72 10.01
CA LYS A 226 -32.05 -13.97 9.58
C LYS A 226 -32.05 -13.72 8.07
N LEU A 227 -30.91 -13.38 7.49
CA LEU A 227 -30.78 -13.12 6.05
C LEU A 227 -30.99 -14.39 5.22
N VAL A 228 -30.42 -15.53 5.65
CA VAL A 228 -30.61 -16.82 4.97
C VAL A 228 -32.07 -17.24 4.94
N LYS A 229 -32.84 -17.00 6.01
CA LYS A 229 -34.28 -17.32 6.06
C LYS A 229 -35.15 -16.46 5.13
N LYS A 230 -34.63 -15.35 4.60
CA LYS A 230 -35.37 -14.42 3.73
C LYS A 230 -35.20 -14.72 2.23
N ILE A 231 -34.32 -15.67 1.88
CA ILE A 231 -34.05 -16.12 0.52
C ILE A 231 -34.66 -17.52 0.37
#